data_AF-A0A9X3GWG6-F1
#
_entry.id   AF-A0A9X3GWG6-F1
#
_cell.length_a   1.000
_cell.length_b   1.000
_cell.length_c   1.000
_cell.angle_alpha   90.00
_cell.angle_beta   90.00
_cell.angle_gamma   90.00
#
_symmetry.space_group_name_H-M   'P 1'
#
loop_
_entity.id
_entity.type
_entity.pdbx_description
1 polymer ?
#
loop_
_entity_poly.entity_id
_entity_poly.type
_entity_poly.pdbx_seq_one_letter_code
_entity_poly.pdbx_strand_id
1 'polypeptide(L)'
;MTTPSLQANGTLAASRQTNTGNPDTVETRLWPDEHLWLYALMRSDPNVAPCFRFPDLISACVSHVFSQALPSARIFHYLRTQLIQRDPQTTRLREWMWRGQYALLLELQRDSQNRHPHPKFQLDQFTTTCVALSRLDDASGATVFRFARSNMAHRANAASPELCS
;
A
#
# COMPACT_ATOMS: atom_id res chain seq x y z
N MET A 1 24.52 -15.62 -61.79
CA MET A 1 24.20 -14.40 -61.02
C MET A 1 23.90 -14.83 -59.60
N THR A 2 24.78 -14.47 -58.68
CA THR A 2 24.87 -15.01 -57.32
C THR A 2 24.83 -13.82 -56.38
N THR A 3 23.84 -13.76 -55.47
CA THR A 3 23.77 -12.80 -54.36
C THR A 3 22.74 -13.29 -53.32
N PRO A 4 22.87 -12.89 -52.04
CA PRO A 4 22.98 -13.87 -50.95
C PRO A 4 21.86 -13.78 -49.91
N SER A 5 21.89 -14.76 -49.02
CA SER A 5 21.16 -14.89 -47.76
C SER A 5 21.49 -13.78 -46.75
N LEU A 6 20.48 -13.31 -46.02
CA LEU A 6 20.62 -12.57 -44.77
C LEU A 6 19.55 -13.04 -43.77
N GLN A 7 19.98 -13.89 -42.84
CA GLN A 7 19.31 -14.11 -41.57
C GLN A 7 19.41 -12.84 -40.73
N ALA A 8 18.28 -12.37 -40.18
CA ALA A 8 18.28 -11.40 -39.10
C ALA A 8 17.51 -12.01 -37.91
N ASN A 9 18.29 -12.50 -36.95
CA ASN A 9 17.86 -12.85 -35.61
C ASN A 9 17.26 -11.61 -34.93
N GLY A 10 15.94 -11.56 -34.82
CA GLY A 10 15.22 -10.61 -33.98
C GLY A 10 14.85 -11.25 -32.65
N THR A 11 15.83 -11.63 -31.83
CA THR A 11 15.57 -11.97 -30.43
C THR A 11 15.15 -10.69 -29.73
N LEU A 12 13.84 -10.47 -29.63
CA LEU A 12 13.27 -9.45 -28.75
C LEU A 12 13.75 -9.77 -27.34
N ALA A 13 14.76 -9.04 -26.89
CA ALA A 13 15.18 -8.98 -25.52
C ALA A 13 13.97 -8.48 -24.72
N ALA A 14 13.18 -9.43 -24.19
CA ALA A 14 12.23 -9.16 -23.14
C ALA A 14 13.02 -8.44 -22.05
N SER A 15 12.75 -7.15 -21.91
CA SER A 15 13.32 -6.32 -20.87
C SER A 15 12.86 -6.95 -19.55
N ARG A 16 13.69 -7.81 -18.97
CA ARG A 16 13.57 -8.16 -17.55
C ARG A 16 13.81 -6.86 -16.81
N GLN A 17 12.73 -6.14 -16.53
CA GLN A 17 12.70 -5.16 -15.46
C GLN A 17 13.06 -5.94 -14.19
N THR A 18 14.36 -5.97 -13.89
CA THR A 18 14.85 -6.30 -12.57
C THR A 18 14.20 -5.31 -11.63
N ASN A 19 13.16 -5.76 -10.94
CA ASN A 19 12.47 -5.00 -9.91
C ASN A 19 13.44 -4.84 -8.73
N THR A 20 14.44 -3.99 -8.87
CA THR A 20 15.22 -3.48 -7.75
C THR A 20 14.27 -2.54 -7.01
N GLY A 21 13.41 -3.13 -6.16
CA GLY A 21 12.43 -2.40 -5.40
C GLY A 21 13.09 -1.24 -4.67
N ASN A 22 12.41 -0.10 -4.63
CA ASN A 22 12.86 1.04 -3.82
C ASN A 22 13.18 0.51 -2.41
N PRO A 23 14.42 0.68 -1.89
CA PRO A 23 14.83 0.09 -0.61
C PRO A 23 13.91 0.50 0.55
N ASP A 24 13.22 1.63 0.43
CA ASP A 24 12.30 2.18 1.43
C ASP A 24 10.86 1.65 1.32
N THR A 25 10.62 0.74 0.39
CA THR A 25 9.33 0.05 0.24
C THR A 25 9.44 -1.43 0.58
N VAL A 26 8.33 -1.99 1.04
CA VAL A 26 8.18 -3.40 1.38
C VAL A 26 6.97 -3.97 0.68
N GLU A 27 7.06 -5.26 0.33
CA GLU A 27 5.93 -5.99 -0.24
C GLU A 27 4.79 -6.06 0.79
N THR A 28 3.57 -5.85 0.32
CA THR A 28 2.35 -6.09 1.09
C THR A 28 1.31 -6.76 0.20
N ARG A 29 0.17 -7.13 0.77
CA ARG A 29 -0.93 -7.73 0.03
C ARG A 29 -2.25 -7.07 0.41
N LEU A 30 -3.13 -6.97 -0.58
CA LEU A 30 -4.45 -6.36 -0.44
C LEU A 30 -5.52 -7.27 -0.99
N TRP A 31 -6.70 -7.15 -0.39
CA TRP A 31 -7.91 -7.75 -0.93
C TRP A 31 -8.35 -7.08 -2.23
N PRO A 32 -9.03 -7.81 -3.13
CA PRO A 32 -9.48 -7.28 -4.41
C PRO A 32 -10.32 -6.01 -4.31
N ASP A 33 -11.28 -5.95 -3.38
CA ASP A 33 -12.18 -4.80 -3.25
C ASP A 33 -11.44 -3.52 -2.85
N GLU A 34 -10.54 -3.61 -1.89
CA GLU A 34 -9.69 -2.51 -1.44
C GLU A 34 -8.70 -2.10 -2.53
N HIS A 35 -8.12 -3.08 -3.23
CA HIS A 35 -7.24 -2.83 -4.37
C HIS A 35 -7.95 -2.08 -5.49
N LEU A 36 -9.17 -2.51 -5.86
CA LEU A 36 -9.97 -1.88 -6.91
C LEU A 36 -10.33 -0.43 -6.57
N TRP A 37 -10.68 -0.16 -5.31
CA TRP A 37 -10.94 1.21 -4.87
C TRP A 37 -9.68 2.09 -4.96
N LEU A 38 -8.52 1.60 -4.50
CA LEU A 38 -7.26 2.32 -4.64
C LEU A 38 -6.86 2.52 -6.11
N TYR A 39 -7.11 1.54 -6.96
CA TYR A 39 -6.89 1.65 -8.39
C TYR A 39 -7.76 2.76 -9.00
N ALA A 40 -9.04 2.83 -8.62
CA ALA A 40 -9.94 3.89 -9.04
C ALA A 40 -9.44 5.27 -8.59
N LEU A 41 -8.99 5.42 -7.33
CA LEU A 41 -8.38 6.65 -6.85
C LEU A 41 -7.13 7.02 -7.65
N MET A 42 -6.23 6.05 -7.89
CA MET A 42 -5.00 6.27 -8.66
C MET A 42 -5.30 6.76 -10.07
N ARG A 43 -6.43 6.37 -10.67
CA ARG A 43 -6.86 6.74 -12.02
C ARG A 43 -7.80 7.96 -12.06
N SER A 44 -8.19 8.49 -10.91
CA SER A 44 -9.16 9.59 -10.82
C SER A 44 -8.54 10.96 -11.16
N ASP A 45 -9.37 11.88 -11.67
CA ASP A 45 -8.96 13.25 -12.02
C ASP A 45 -8.32 14.04 -10.85
N PRO A 46 -8.73 13.87 -9.58
CA PRO A 46 -8.07 14.53 -8.46
C PRO A 46 -6.63 14.08 -8.19
N ASN A 47 -6.18 12.96 -8.76
CA ASN A 47 -4.81 12.47 -8.60
C ASN A 47 -3.82 13.20 -9.53
N VAL A 48 -3.70 14.51 -9.33
CA VAL A 48 -2.84 15.41 -10.11
C VAL A 48 -1.76 16.03 -9.24
N ALA A 49 -0.55 16.13 -9.81
CA ALA A 49 0.61 16.91 -9.36
C ALA A 49 0.73 17.15 -7.83
N PRO A 50 1.43 16.28 -7.08
CA PRO A 50 2.07 15.03 -7.53
C PRO A 50 1.04 13.91 -7.75
N CYS A 51 1.30 13.04 -8.74
CA CYS A 51 0.49 11.86 -8.98
C CYS A 51 0.93 10.72 -8.08
N PHE A 52 0.03 10.21 -7.24
CA PHE A 52 0.31 9.16 -6.27
C PHE A 52 0.12 7.76 -6.86
N ARG A 53 0.98 6.83 -6.42
CA ARG A 53 0.97 5.41 -6.80
C ARG A 53 0.54 4.55 -5.60
N PHE A 54 0.38 3.24 -5.81
CA PHE A 54 -0.01 2.30 -4.74
C PHE A 54 0.80 2.45 -3.44
N PRO A 55 2.15 2.53 -3.44
CA PRO A 55 2.91 2.75 -2.21
C PRO A 55 2.45 3.96 -1.41
N ASP A 56 2.18 5.08 -2.09
CA ASP A 56 1.75 6.31 -1.46
C ASP A 56 0.31 6.22 -0.94
N LEU A 57 -0.61 5.67 -1.74
CA LEU A 57 -2.02 5.58 -1.39
C LEU A 57 -2.26 4.59 -0.25
N ILE A 58 -1.60 3.42 -0.28
CA ILE A 58 -1.67 2.43 0.80
C ILE A 58 -1.11 3.03 2.10
N SER A 59 0.07 3.64 2.02
CA SER A 59 0.70 4.27 3.18
C SER A 59 -0.13 5.45 3.71
N ALA A 60 -0.77 6.21 2.83
CA ALA A 60 -1.66 7.28 3.23
C ALA A 60 -2.89 6.77 4.00
N CYS A 61 -3.47 5.63 3.59
CA CYS A 61 -4.55 4.98 4.34
C CYS A 61 -4.10 4.55 5.75
N VAL A 62 -2.89 3.99 5.87
CA VAL A 62 -2.32 3.64 7.18
C VAL A 62 -2.10 4.88 8.04
N SER A 63 -1.41 5.90 7.52
CA SER A 63 -1.20 7.17 8.24
C SER A 63 -2.53 7.81 8.66
N HIS A 64 -3.52 7.79 7.78
CA HIS A 64 -4.85 8.32 8.07
C HIS A 64 -5.48 7.62 9.26
N VAL A 65 -5.59 6.29 9.25
CA VAL A 65 -6.22 5.55 10.35
C VAL A 65 -5.44 5.72 11.65
N PHE A 66 -4.11 5.68 11.62
CA PHE A 66 -3.27 5.87 12.81
C PHE A 66 -3.26 7.31 13.36
N SER A 67 -3.74 8.30 12.58
CA SER A 67 -3.93 9.67 13.06
C SER A 67 -5.23 9.86 13.85
N GLN A 68 -6.15 8.89 13.82
CA GLN A 68 -7.43 8.96 14.51
C GLN A 68 -7.31 8.53 15.97
N ALA A 69 -8.35 8.81 16.77
CA ALA A 69 -8.42 8.34 18.14
C ALA A 69 -8.56 6.81 18.20
N LEU A 70 -7.81 6.18 19.12
CA LEU A 70 -7.85 4.73 19.39
C LEU A 70 -7.73 3.85 18.13
N PRO A 71 -6.68 4.03 17.30
CA PRO A 71 -6.58 3.38 15.99
C PRO A 71 -6.60 1.86 16.09
N SER A 72 -5.91 1.28 17.08
CA SER A 72 -5.89 -0.18 17.31
C SER A 72 -7.29 -0.72 17.55
N ALA A 73 -8.07 -0.10 18.45
CA ALA A 73 -9.42 -0.57 18.78
C ALA A 73 -10.34 -0.53 17.56
N ARG A 74 -10.25 0.54 16.75
CA ARG A 74 -11.01 0.69 15.51
C ARG A 74 -10.65 -0.39 14.47
N ILE A 75 -9.36 -0.65 14.28
CA ILE A 75 -8.87 -1.68 13.36
C ILE A 75 -9.33 -3.08 13.81
N PHE A 76 -9.14 -3.43 15.08
CA PHE A 76 -9.57 -4.75 15.59
C PHE A 76 -11.08 -4.93 15.58
N HIS A 77 -11.85 -3.86 15.83
CA HIS A 77 -13.31 -3.90 15.68
C HIS A 77 -13.71 -4.25 14.25
N TYR A 78 -13.14 -3.58 13.24
CA TYR A 78 -13.41 -3.88 11.84
C TYR A 78 -13.01 -5.30 11.46
N LEU A 79 -11.83 -5.74 11.88
CA LEU A 79 -11.34 -7.11 11.61
C LEU A 79 -12.28 -8.19 12.13
N ARG A 80 -12.77 -8.03 13.36
CA ARG A 80 -13.60 -9.02 14.05
C ARG A 80 -15.06 -9.00 13.62
N THR A 81 -15.53 -7.91 13.05
CA THR A 81 -16.95 -7.76 12.67
C THR A 81 -17.15 -7.86 11.17
N GLN A 82 -16.25 -7.30 10.36
CA GLN A 82 -16.38 -7.23 8.90
C GLN A 82 -15.43 -8.19 8.20
N LEU A 83 -14.13 -8.13 8.52
CA LEU A 83 -13.13 -8.88 7.75
C LEU A 83 -13.30 -10.40 7.90
N ILE A 84 -13.70 -10.87 9.09
CA ILE A 84 -13.92 -12.29 9.37
C ILE A 84 -15.07 -12.91 8.54
N GLN A 85 -16.00 -12.11 8.03
CA GLN A 85 -17.12 -12.60 7.22
C GLN A 85 -16.71 -12.97 5.80
N ARG A 86 -15.53 -12.52 5.38
CA ARG A 86 -15.11 -12.64 4.00
C ARG A 86 -14.33 -13.95 3.77
N ASP A 87 -14.38 -14.48 2.53
CA ASP A 87 -13.78 -15.78 2.20
C ASP A 87 -12.24 -15.76 2.40
N PRO A 88 -11.69 -16.59 3.31
CA PRO A 88 -10.26 -16.65 3.56
C PRO A 88 -9.43 -17.14 2.37
N GLN A 89 -10.04 -17.84 1.40
CA GLN A 89 -9.39 -18.34 0.19
C GLN A 89 -9.29 -17.30 -0.93
N THR A 90 -9.86 -16.10 -0.74
CA THR A 90 -9.77 -15.02 -1.71
C THR A 90 -8.30 -14.66 -1.96
N THR A 91 -7.85 -14.81 -3.21
CA THR A 91 -6.49 -14.44 -3.62
C THR A 91 -6.26 -12.95 -3.44
N ARG A 92 -5.21 -12.59 -2.70
CA ARG A 92 -4.81 -11.21 -2.44
C ARG A 92 -3.81 -10.74 -3.47
N LEU A 93 -3.95 -9.48 -3.89
CA LEU A 93 -3.07 -8.85 -4.86
C LEU A 93 -1.81 -8.33 -4.17
N ARG A 94 -0.67 -8.56 -4.82
CA ARG A 94 0.64 -8.11 -4.34
C ARG A 94 0.84 -6.63 -4.70
N GLU A 95 1.19 -5.84 -3.70
CA GLU A 95 1.51 -4.42 -3.85
C GLU A 95 2.71 -4.05 -2.97
N TRP A 96 3.05 -2.76 -2.93
CA TRP A 96 4.15 -2.21 -2.15
C TRP A 96 3.67 -1.11 -1.23
N MET A 97 4.31 -0.94 -0.07
CA MET A 97 4.03 0.10 0.92
C MET A 97 5.34 0.68 1.46
N TRP A 98 5.34 1.93 1.91
CA TRP A 98 6.51 2.55 2.54
C TRP A 98 6.81 1.90 3.91
N ARG A 99 8.10 1.70 4.21
CA ARG A 99 8.56 1.04 5.44
C ARG A 99 8.06 1.70 6.73
N GLY A 100 7.98 3.03 6.76
CA GLY A 100 7.50 3.76 7.93
C GLY A 100 6.08 3.33 8.33
N GLN A 101 5.18 3.21 7.35
CA GLN A 101 3.81 2.75 7.59
C GLN A 101 3.73 1.24 7.84
N TYR A 102 4.60 0.45 7.23
CA TYR A 102 4.71 -0.97 7.58
C TYR A 102 5.09 -1.20 9.04
N ALA A 103 5.99 -0.38 9.59
CA ALA A 103 6.40 -0.47 10.98
C ALA A 103 5.22 -0.23 11.95
N LEU A 104 4.29 0.68 11.62
CA LEU A 104 3.06 0.87 12.40
C LEU A 104 2.22 -0.41 12.46
N LEU A 105 2.09 -1.13 11.33
CA LEU A 105 1.35 -2.39 11.27
C LEU A 105 2.07 -3.52 12.01
N LEU A 106 3.41 -3.55 12.00
CA LEU A 106 4.20 -4.50 12.79
C LEU A 106 3.98 -4.31 14.30
N GLU A 107 3.97 -3.07 14.78
CA GLU A 107 3.67 -2.82 16.19
C GLU A 107 2.23 -3.21 16.55
N LEU A 108 1.27 -2.92 15.66
CA LEU A 108 -0.12 -3.37 15.84
C LEU A 108 -0.24 -4.90 15.85
N GLN A 109 0.54 -5.62 15.04
CA GLN A 109 0.53 -7.08 15.02
C GLN A 109 0.96 -7.68 16.37
N ARG A 110 1.78 -6.96 17.15
CA ARG A 110 2.26 -7.39 18.47
C ARG A 110 1.28 -7.04 19.60
N ASP A 111 0.23 -6.27 19.34
CA ASP A 111 -0.78 -5.85 20.31
C ASP A 111 -1.41 -7.06 21.04
N SER A 112 -1.80 -6.89 22.30
CA SER A 112 -2.46 -7.94 23.09
C SER A 112 -3.80 -8.35 22.48
N GLN A 113 -4.47 -7.44 21.76
CA GLN A 113 -5.70 -7.73 21.01
C GLN A 113 -5.49 -8.66 19.80
N ASN A 114 -4.24 -8.91 19.40
CA ASN A 114 -3.87 -9.89 18.37
C ASN A 114 -3.29 -11.19 18.95
N ARG A 115 -3.56 -11.49 20.22
CA ARG A 115 -3.07 -12.67 20.94
C ARG A 115 -4.22 -13.43 21.58
N HIS A 116 -4.00 -14.72 21.88
CA HIS A 116 -4.97 -15.54 22.62
C HIS A 116 -5.40 -14.83 23.92
N PRO A 117 -6.72 -14.75 24.23
CA PRO A 117 -7.83 -15.51 23.63
C PRO A 117 -8.41 -14.94 22.33
N HIS A 118 -7.91 -13.82 21.83
CA HIS A 118 -8.41 -13.20 20.59
C HIS A 118 -7.89 -13.89 19.32
N PRO A 119 -8.63 -13.80 18.19
CA PRO A 119 -8.15 -14.25 16.90
C PRO A 119 -6.85 -13.54 16.50
N LYS A 120 -5.98 -14.27 15.79
CA LYS A 120 -4.74 -13.71 15.22
C LYS A 120 -4.98 -13.26 13.79
N PHE A 121 -4.62 -12.01 13.52
CA PHE A 121 -4.67 -11.40 12.21
C PHE A 121 -3.26 -11.16 11.66
N GLN A 122 -3.16 -11.22 10.33
CA GLN A 122 -1.92 -11.09 9.56
C GLN A 122 -1.74 -9.65 9.04
N LEU A 123 -0.51 -9.30 8.61
CA LEU A 123 -0.19 -7.93 8.19
C LEU A 123 -1.01 -7.45 6.99
N ASP A 124 -1.28 -8.32 6.03
CA ASP A 124 -2.12 -8.03 4.87
C ASP A 124 -3.58 -7.71 5.27
N GLN A 125 -4.08 -8.33 6.35
CA GLN A 125 -5.40 -8.03 6.90
C GLN A 125 -5.42 -6.66 7.58
N PHE A 126 -4.34 -6.25 8.26
CA PHE A 126 -4.20 -4.89 8.79
C PHE A 126 -4.11 -3.84 7.66
N THR A 127 -3.30 -4.11 6.63
CA THR A 127 -3.21 -3.22 5.44
C THR A 127 -4.58 -3.05 4.79
N THR A 128 -5.27 -4.17 4.53
CA THR A 128 -6.62 -4.19 3.95
C THR A 128 -7.61 -3.39 4.82
N THR A 129 -7.58 -3.60 6.13
CA THR A 129 -8.46 -2.87 7.06
C THR A 129 -8.22 -1.37 7.05
N CYS A 130 -6.95 -0.93 6.98
CA CYS A 130 -6.65 0.50 6.92
C CYS A 130 -7.21 1.16 5.65
N VAL A 131 -7.16 0.45 4.52
CA VAL A 131 -7.76 0.91 3.25
C VAL A 131 -9.27 0.94 3.34
N ALA A 132 -9.89 -0.14 3.86
CA ALA A 132 -11.33 -0.23 4.02
C ALA A 132 -11.88 0.87 4.95
N LEU A 133 -11.24 1.11 6.10
CA LEU A 133 -11.62 2.18 7.02
C LEU A 133 -11.46 3.57 6.38
N SER A 134 -10.38 3.80 5.63
CA SER A 134 -10.20 5.07 4.92
C SER A 134 -11.29 5.32 3.88
N ARG A 135 -11.70 4.27 3.15
CA ARG A 135 -12.84 4.33 2.22
C ARG A 135 -14.16 4.61 2.93
N LEU A 136 -14.38 4.03 4.10
CA LEU A 136 -15.59 4.24 4.89
C LEU A 136 -15.68 5.67 5.44
N ASP A 137 -14.55 6.23 5.89
CA ASP A 137 -14.48 7.60 6.39
C ASP A 137 -14.61 8.64 5.27
N ASP A 138 -14.03 8.36 4.09
CA ASP A 138 -14.08 9.24 2.94
C ASP A 138 -14.01 8.44 1.63
N ALA A 139 -15.19 8.16 1.07
CA ALA A 139 -15.32 7.40 -0.17
C ALA A 139 -14.69 8.11 -1.38
N SER A 140 -14.54 9.44 -1.33
CA SER A 140 -13.94 10.24 -2.42
C SER A 140 -12.42 10.08 -2.50
N GLY A 141 -11.78 9.67 -1.40
CA GLY A 141 -10.32 9.56 -1.30
C GLY A 141 -9.58 10.88 -1.14
N ALA A 142 -10.27 12.02 -0.99
CA ALA A 142 -9.64 13.32 -0.77
C ALA A 142 -8.73 13.32 0.47
N THR A 143 -9.17 12.65 1.55
CA THR A 143 -8.41 12.46 2.78
C THR A 143 -7.14 11.63 2.53
N VAL A 144 -7.24 10.57 1.73
CA VAL A 144 -6.08 9.75 1.34
C VAL A 144 -5.06 10.60 0.58
N PHE A 145 -5.48 11.42 -0.38
CA PHE A 145 -4.56 12.32 -1.08
C PHE A 145 -3.88 13.33 -0.16
N ARG A 146 -4.60 13.87 0.83
CA ARG A 146 -4.01 14.77 1.84
C ARG A 146 -2.92 14.08 2.65
N PHE A 147 -3.16 12.86 3.13
CA PHE A 147 -2.16 12.08 3.85
C PHE A 147 -1.00 11.65 2.95
N ALA A 148 -1.25 11.36 1.67
CA ALA A 148 -0.19 11.05 0.71
C ALA A 148 0.77 12.23 0.51
N ARG A 149 0.24 13.46 0.38
CA ARG A 149 1.03 14.70 0.33
C ARG A 149 1.83 14.91 1.62
N SER A 150 1.18 14.76 2.78
CA SER A 150 1.85 14.92 4.08
C SER A 150 2.99 13.92 4.25
N ASN A 151 2.75 12.64 3.94
CA ASN A 151 3.77 11.59 4.01
C ASN A 151 4.95 11.89 3.07
N MET A 152 4.68 12.33 1.84
CA MET A 152 5.71 12.72 0.89
C MET A 152 6.58 13.87 1.41
N ALA A 153 5.96 14.92 1.94
CA ALA A 153 6.66 16.07 2.52
C ALA A 153 7.54 15.65 3.71
N HIS A 154 7.02 14.80 4.61
CA HIS A 154 7.80 14.27 5.72
C HIS A 154 9.02 13.47 5.25
N ARG A 155 8.88 12.62 4.22
CA ARG A 155 10.01 11.88 3.65
C ARG A 155 11.06 12.79 3.02
N ALA A 156 10.62 13.81 2.26
CA ALA A 156 11.53 14.78 1.65
C ALA A 156 12.34 15.55 2.70
N ASN A 157 11.68 15.98 3.78
CA ASN A 157 12.33 16.68 4.89
C ASN A 157 13.31 15.78 5.65
N ALA A 158 12.96 14.50 5.86
CA ALA A 158 13.84 13.54 6.52
C ALA A 158 15.08 13.16 5.68
N ALA A 159 15.01 13.30 4.35
CA ALA A 159 16.14 13.04 3.44
C ALA A 159 17.11 14.22 3.28
N SER A 160 16.73 15.42 3.75
CA SER A 160 17.52 16.66 3.58
C SER A 160 18.52 17.06 4.71
N PRO A 161 18.77 16.30 5.80
CA PRO A 161 19.65 16.78 6.89
C PRO A 161 21.17 16.63 6.67
N GLU A 162 21.65 16.06 5.54
CA GLU A 162 23.07 15.71 5.34
C GLU A 162 23.92 16.76 4.58
N LEU A 163 23.39 17.95 4.24
CA LEU A 163 24.09 18.94 3.39
C LEU A 163 24.56 20.22 4.09
N CYS A 164 24.50 20.28 5.43
CA CYS A 164 25.02 21.42 6.18
C CYS A 164 25.77 20.94 7.42
N SER A 165 27.05 20.63 7.25
CA SER A 165 28.05 20.48 8.32
C SER A 165 29.39 20.94 7.78
#